data_AF-A0A7X7SXD7-F1
#
_entry.id   AF-A0A7X7SXD7-F1
#
_cell.length_a   1.000
_cell.length_b   1.000
_cell.length_c   1.000
_cell.angle_alpha   90.00
_cell.angle_beta   90.00
_cell.angle_gamma   90.00
#
_symmetry.space_group_name_H-M   'P 1'
#
loop_
_entity.id
_entity.type
_entity.pdbx_description
1 polymer ?
#
loop_
_entity_poly.entity_id
_entity_poly.type
_entity_poly.pdbx_seq_one_letter_code
_entity_poly.pdbx_strand_id
1 'polypeptide(L)'
;MRNAREIVIFIFIFLTVLLMAGCLKETDTIAANVPATDTVPADTAKLDSVSTDVIIRENETITSLSPDGKYRAEAYGTVTTITAGGFYPYEGIRIYDIERNEVLWEMEPGGYTVSFIWSPDGKCVGIYYTGRIWGESIVVDIEKKQQISLPKLEEIASFYGEDVKPQEDRPDPYFEISGWENSETAVVDFRWTKANGDEFSGRYLYNVKTKEIVR
;
A
#
# COMPACT_ATOMS: atom_id res chain seq x y z
N MET A 1 3.94 25.45 17.79
CA MET A 1 5.12 24.56 17.92
C MET A 1 4.79 23.35 18.81
N ARG A 2 3.86 22.49 18.40
CA ARG A 2 3.44 21.30 19.16
C ARG A 2 3.62 19.98 18.37
N ASN A 3 3.99 20.05 17.09
CA ASN A 3 3.94 18.90 16.17
C ASN A 3 5.28 18.17 15.98
N ALA A 4 6.41 18.75 16.43
CA ALA A 4 7.72 18.10 16.28
C ALA A 4 7.98 17.02 17.34
N ARG A 5 7.24 17.03 18.46
CA ARG A 5 7.49 16.13 19.60
C ARG A 5 6.79 14.78 19.45
N GLU A 6 5.69 14.69 18.70
CA GLU A 6 4.98 13.43 18.50
C GLU A 6 5.60 12.55 17.40
N ILE A 7 6.20 13.17 16.37
CA ILE A 7 6.89 12.45 15.28
C ILE A 7 8.14 11.72 15.80
N VAL A 8 8.86 12.30 16.77
CA VAL A 8 10.05 11.68 17.36
C VAL A 8 9.69 10.48 18.26
N ILE A 9 8.51 10.50 18.90
CA ILE A 9 8.05 9.41 19.77
C ILE A 9 7.65 8.19 18.94
N PHE A 10 7.02 8.39 17.77
CA PHE A 10 6.64 7.29 16.89
C PHE A 10 7.84 6.52 16.31
N ILE A 11 8.94 7.21 15.97
CA ILE A 11 10.16 6.59 15.43
C ILE A 11 10.89 5.75 16.50
N PHE A 12 10.85 6.17 17.77
CA PHE A 12 11.50 5.44 18.85
C PHE A 12 10.76 4.17 19.30
N ILE A 13 9.43 4.14 19.19
CA ILE A 13 8.63 2.95 19.55
C ILE A 13 8.79 1.84 18.49
N PHE A 14 8.99 2.21 17.22
CA PHE A 14 9.19 1.23 16.15
C PHE A 14 10.57 0.52 16.23
N LEU A 15 11.60 1.22 16.74
CA LEU A 15 12.96 0.67 16.85
C LEU A 15 13.14 -0.29 18.04
N THR A 16 12.35 -0.16 19.11
CA THR A 16 12.45 -1.04 20.28
C THR A 16 11.74 -2.38 20.09
N VAL A 17 10.70 -2.46 19.25
CA VAL A 17 10.01 -3.71 18.94
C VAL A 17 10.88 -4.66 18.11
N LEU A 18 11.85 -4.14 17.33
CA LEU A 18 12.78 -4.98 16.54
C LEU A 18 13.88 -5.66 17.37
N LEU A 19 14.15 -5.23 18.62
CA LEU A 19 15.28 -5.75 19.41
C LEU A 19 14.94 -6.95 20.30
N MET A 20 13.68 -7.36 20.41
CA MET A 20 13.24 -8.42 21.33
C MET A 20 13.01 -9.79 20.67
N ALA A 21 13.34 -9.97 19.38
CA ALA A 21 13.22 -11.26 18.67
C ALA A 21 14.54 -12.05 18.57
N GLY A 22 15.56 -11.69 19.37
CA GLY A 22 16.89 -12.28 19.29
C GLY A 22 17.36 -12.90 20.60
N CYS A 23 16.73 -13.99 21.06
CA CYS A 23 17.36 -15.02 21.89
C CYS A 23 16.37 -16.16 22.22
N LEU A 24 16.55 -17.33 21.63
CA LEU A 24 16.35 -18.59 22.35
C LEU A 24 17.26 -19.69 21.77
N LYS A 25 18.15 -20.19 22.62
CA LYS A 25 18.99 -21.39 22.41
C LYS A 25 18.13 -22.65 22.51
N GLU A 26 18.48 -23.70 21.76
CA GLU A 26 18.64 -25.01 22.38
C GLU A 26 19.62 -25.91 21.60
N THR A 27 20.55 -26.49 22.34
CA THR A 27 21.45 -27.58 21.97
C THR A 27 20.71 -28.90 22.12
N ASP A 28 20.93 -29.86 21.21
CA ASP A 28 21.03 -31.25 21.65
C ASP A 28 21.98 -32.09 20.80
N THR A 29 22.72 -32.92 21.53
CA THR A 29 23.81 -33.78 21.08
C THR A 29 23.26 -35.17 20.84
N ILE A 30 23.55 -35.80 19.69
CA ILE A 30 23.61 -37.27 19.61
C ILE A 30 24.86 -37.68 18.82
N ALA A 31 25.74 -38.37 19.53
CA ALA A 31 26.89 -39.08 18.99
C ALA A 31 26.48 -40.46 18.48
N ALA A 32 27.04 -40.87 17.34
CA ALA A 32 27.22 -42.28 16.98
C ALA A 32 28.53 -42.43 16.18
N ASN A 33 29.45 -43.24 16.73
CA ASN A 33 30.68 -43.73 16.10
C ASN A 33 30.36 -44.57 14.84
N VAL A 34 31.20 -44.68 13.80
CA VAL A 34 32.32 -45.65 13.58
C VAL A 34 32.66 -45.58 12.04
N PRO A 35 33.81 -46.04 11.49
CA PRO A 35 35.22 -45.70 11.66
C PRO A 35 35.84 -45.04 10.39
N ALA A 36 37.12 -44.64 10.49
CA ALA A 36 37.91 -44.10 9.38
C ALA A 36 38.31 -45.17 8.35
N THR A 37 38.26 -44.82 7.06
CA THR A 37 39.12 -45.43 6.01
C THR A 37 39.36 -44.45 4.86
N ASP A 38 40.64 -44.11 4.71
CA ASP A 38 41.43 -43.76 3.52
C ASP A 38 41.05 -42.63 2.54
N THR A 39 41.89 -41.60 2.66
CA THR A 39 42.38 -40.58 1.73
C THR A 39 42.50 -40.99 0.25
N VAL A 40 41.85 -40.23 -0.65
CA VAL A 40 42.27 -39.95 -2.05
C VAL A 40 41.84 -38.50 -2.40
N PRO A 41 42.66 -37.70 -3.12
CA PRO A 41 42.63 -36.25 -3.03
C PRO A 41 41.68 -35.55 -4.01
N ALA A 42 41.23 -34.38 -3.55
CA ALA A 42 40.82 -33.16 -4.27
C ALA A 42 40.57 -33.30 -5.78
N ASP A 43 39.29 -33.41 -6.15
CA ASP A 43 38.82 -32.88 -7.42
C ASP A 43 38.01 -31.62 -7.12
N THR A 44 38.69 -30.48 -7.25
CA THR A 44 38.12 -29.15 -7.04
C THR A 44 37.22 -28.86 -8.23
N ALA A 45 36.00 -29.38 -8.21
CA ALA A 45 34.95 -28.93 -9.11
C ALA A 45 34.74 -27.44 -8.83
N LYS A 46 35.23 -26.60 -9.75
CA LYS A 46 34.79 -25.20 -9.87
C LYS A 46 33.27 -25.25 -9.95
N LEU A 47 32.62 -24.98 -8.82
CA LEU A 47 31.23 -24.59 -8.82
C LEU A 47 31.26 -23.18 -9.43
N ASP A 48 31.16 -23.12 -10.75
CA ASP A 48 30.93 -21.87 -11.46
C ASP A 48 29.76 -21.20 -10.73
N SER A 49 30.04 -20.04 -10.14
CA SER A 49 29.05 -19.26 -9.43
C SER A 49 28.01 -18.87 -10.48
N VAL A 50 26.94 -19.65 -10.56
CA VAL A 50 25.75 -19.28 -11.31
C VAL A 50 25.34 -17.93 -10.74
N SER A 51 25.51 -16.87 -11.54
CA SER A 51 24.98 -15.56 -11.21
C SER A 51 23.49 -15.77 -10.99
N THR A 52 23.09 -15.75 -9.73
CA THR A 52 21.68 -15.66 -9.34
C THR A 52 21.31 -14.18 -9.42
N ASP A 53 21.52 -13.59 -10.60
CA ASP A 53 20.92 -12.31 -10.94
C ASP A 53 19.42 -12.58 -10.95
N VAL A 54 18.80 -12.33 -9.80
CA VAL A 54 17.36 -12.32 -9.66
C VAL A 54 16.87 -11.26 -10.64
N ILE A 55 16.24 -11.71 -11.73
CA ILE A 55 15.64 -10.81 -12.71
C ILE A 55 14.46 -10.13 -11.99
N ILE A 56 14.69 -8.92 -11.51
CA ILE A 56 13.64 -8.09 -10.92
C ILE A 56 12.85 -7.49 -12.07
N ARG A 57 11.55 -7.80 -12.14
CA ARG A 57 10.65 -7.16 -13.10
C ARG A 57 10.26 -5.79 -12.56
N GLU A 58 10.60 -4.75 -13.31
CA GLU A 58 10.14 -3.39 -13.02
C GLU A 58 8.64 -3.25 -13.27
N ASN A 59 7.99 -2.40 -12.47
CA ASN A 59 6.62 -2.00 -12.65
C ASN A 59 6.48 -1.20 -13.95
N GLU A 60 5.42 -1.50 -14.70
CA GLU A 60 5.03 -0.71 -15.86
C GLU A 60 4.36 0.59 -15.37
N THR A 61 4.72 1.74 -15.93
CA THR A 61 4.08 3.02 -15.57
C THR A 61 2.60 2.97 -15.90
N ILE A 62 1.76 3.19 -14.89
CA ILE A 62 0.30 3.35 -15.07
C ILE A 62 0.04 4.83 -15.34
N THR A 63 -0.77 5.13 -16.35
CA THR A 63 -1.19 6.51 -16.64
C THR A 63 -2.70 6.59 -16.90
N SER A 64 -3.30 7.72 -16.55
CA SER A 64 -4.72 8.02 -16.79
C SER A 64 -4.90 9.51 -17.06
N LEU A 65 -5.56 9.86 -18.17
CA LEU A 65 -5.84 11.24 -18.56
C LEU A 65 -7.16 11.71 -17.95
N SER A 66 -7.22 13.00 -17.57
CA SER A 66 -8.48 13.65 -17.23
C SER A 66 -9.45 13.62 -18.42
N PRO A 67 -10.77 13.74 -18.20
CA PRO A 67 -11.78 13.73 -19.27
C PRO A 67 -11.52 14.77 -20.37
N ASP A 68 -10.94 15.91 -20.02
CA ASP A 68 -10.57 16.99 -20.94
C ASP A 68 -9.12 16.89 -21.46
N GLY A 69 -8.36 15.88 -21.04
CA GLY A 69 -6.99 15.61 -21.46
C GLY A 69 -5.94 16.59 -20.95
N LYS A 70 -6.29 17.55 -20.07
CA LYS A 70 -5.34 18.55 -19.56
C LYS A 70 -4.41 18.01 -18.48
N TYR A 71 -4.87 17.02 -17.73
CA TYR A 71 -4.13 16.45 -16.62
C TYR A 71 -3.84 14.97 -16.83
N ARG A 72 -2.71 14.51 -16.31
CA ARG A 72 -2.34 13.09 -16.28
C ARG A 72 -2.06 12.65 -14.86
N ALA A 73 -2.74 11.61 -14.40
CA ALA A 73 -2.37 10.86 -13.22
C ALA A 73 -1.40 9.75 -13.64
N GLU A 74 -0.35 9.51 -12.86
CA GLU A 74 0.59 8.43 -13.12
C GLU A 74 1.17 7.80 -11.85
N ALA A 75 1.40 6.49 -11.91
CA ALA A 75 2.20 5.74 -10.95
C ALA A 75 3.49 5.31 -11.64
N TYR A 76 4.65 5.59 -11.05
CA TYR A 76 5.95 5.42 -11.69
C TYR A 76 6.97 4.72 -10.79
N GLY A 77 8.01 4.20 -11.44
CA GLY A 77 9.18 3.61 -10.80
C GLY A 77 8.92 2.30 -10.07
N THR A 78 9.97 1.70 -9.52
CA THR A 78 9.90 0.41 -8.83
C THR A 78 10.83 0.41 -7.61
N VAL A 79 10.27 0.27 -6.42
CA VAL A 79 11.08 0.11 -5.21
C VAL A 79 11.54 -1.34 -5.09
N THR A 80 12.72 -1.66 -5.62
CA THR A 80 13.25 -3.02 -5.68
C THR A 80 13.77 -3.56 -4.33
N THR A 81 13.91 -2.70 -3.33
CA THR A 81 14.41 -3.05 -1.99
C THR A 81 13.31 -3.65 -1.08
N ILE A 82 12.03 -3.53 -1.47
CA ILE A 82 10.89 -4.00 -0.69
C ILE A 82 10.03 -4.91 -1.57
N THR A 83 9.86 -6.17 -1.18
CA THR A 83 9.03 -7.12 -1.93
C THR A 83 7.96 -7.79 -1.05
N ALA A 84 6.83 -8.10 -1.67
CA ALA A 84 5.82 -8.99 -1.09
C ALA A 84 5.33 -9.95 -2.18
N GLY A 85 5.56 -11.26 -1.99
CA GLY A 85 5.13 -12.27 -2.96
C GLY A 85 5.72 -12.08 -4.37
N GLY A 86 6.88 -11.43 -4.49
CA GLY A 86 7.50 -11.11 -5.78
C GLY A 86 6.98 -9.82 -6.44
N PHE A 87 6.05 -9.11 -5.80
CA PHE A 87 5.61 -7.78 -6.24
C PHE A 87 6.41 -6.68 -5.54
N TYR A 88 6.57 -5.56 -6.24
CA TYR A 88 7.30 -4.38 -5.79
C TYR A 88 6.37 -3.17 -5.84
N PRO A 89 6.42 -2.26 -4.84
CA PRO A 89 5.61 -1.07 -4.90
C PRO A 89 6.18 -0.05 -5.90
N TYR A 90 5.30 0.80 -6.43
CA TYR A 90 5.68 1.97 -7.19
C TYR A 90 6.50 2.93 -6.32
N GLU A 91 7.48 3.59 -6.92
CA GLU A 91 8.26 4.65 -6.27
C GLU A 91 7.35 5.82 -5.88
N GLY A 92 6.44 6.21 -6.77
CA GLY A 92 5.54 7.31 -6.49
C GLY A 92 4.29 7.34 -7.35
N ILE A 93 3.37 8.19 -6.93
CA ILE A 93 2.18 8.60 -7.68
C ILE A 93 2.22 10.11 -7.83
N ARG A 94 1.92 10.64 -9.01
CA ARG A 94 1.82 12.09 -9.23
C ARG A 94 0.71 12.47 -10.20
N ILE A 95 0.25 13.71 -10.07
CA ILE A 95 -0.65 14.36 -11.01
C ILE A 95 0.09 15.48 -11.73
N TYR A 96 -0.04 15.51 -13.05
CA TYR A 96 0.72 16.38 -13.94
C TYR A 96 -0.20 17.29 -14.76
N ASP A 97 0.13 18.57 -14.85
CA ASP A 97 -0.42 19.49 -15.86
C ASP A 97 0.37 19.33 -17.16
N ILE A 98 -0.30 18.82 -18.19
CA ILE A 98 0.36 18.46 -19.46
C ILE A 98 0.81 19.71 -20.22
N GLU A 99 0.01 20.77 -20.22
CA GLU A 99 0.32 21.98 -20.97
C GLU A 99 1.45 22.77 -20.32
N ARG A 100 1.41 22.88 -18.99
CA ARG A 100 2.42 23.62 -18.21
C ARG A 100 3.67 22.82 -17.91
N ASN A 101 3.62 21.51 -18.13
CA ASN A 101 4.71 20.60 -17.82
C ASN A 101 5.10 20.69 -16.32
N GLU A 102 4.10 20.67 -15.44
CA GLU A 102 4.23 20.90 -13.98
C GLU A 102 3.61 19.74 -13.19
N VAL A 103 4.29 19.30 -12.12
CA VAL A 103 3.69 18.40 -11.12
C VAL A 103 2.78 19.21 -10.20
N LEU A 104 1.49 18.87 -10.19
CA LEU A 104 0.48 19.53 -9.35
C LEU A 104 0.41 18.94 -7.96
N TRP A 105 0.64 17.63 -7.84
CA TRP A 105 0.57 16.87 -6.60
C TRP A 105 1.38 15.57 -6.75
N GLU A 106 2.01 15.11 -5.67
CA GLU A 106 2.78 13.87 -5.64
C GLU A 106 2.75 13.20 -4.26
N MET A 107 2.99 11.89 -4.25
CA MET A 107 3.13 11.06 -3.07
C MET A 107 4.13 9.93 -3.32
N GLU A 108 4.99 9.67 -2.33
CA GLU A 108 5.92 8.54 -2.31
C GLU A 108 5.86 7.86 -0.93
N PRO A 109 5.79 6.52 -0.85
CA PRO A 109 5.70 5.56 -1.97
C PRO A 109 4.30 5.46 -2.59
N GLY A 110 4.20 4.90 -3.80
CA GLY A 110 2.93 4.75 -4.54
C GLY A 110 2.08 3.52 -4.20
N GLY A 111 2.63 2.53 -3.48
CA GLY A 111 1.91 1.28 -3.15
C GLY A 111 2.12 0.17 -4.20
N TYR A 112 1.58 -1.02 -3.94
CA TYR A 112 1.80 -2.22 -4.79
C TYR A 112 0.89 -2.27 -6.01
N THR A 113 -0.39 -1.94 -5.82
CA THR A 113 -1.37 -1.77 -6.90
C THR A 113 -1.83 -0.32 -6.85
N VAL A 114 -2.07 0.29 -8.02
CA VAL A 114 -2.57 1.65 -8.14
C VAL A 114 -3.64 1.73 -9.23
N SER A 115 -4.71 2.48 -9.00
CA SER A 115 -5.70 2.82 -10.02
C SER A 115 -6.16 4.28 -9.88
N PHE A 116 -6.65 4.84 -10.99
CA PHE A 116 -7.06 6.24 -11.10
C PHE A 116 -8.47 6.35 -11.67
N ILE A 117 -9.35 7.08 -10.97
CA ILE A 117 -10.70 7.36 -11.45
C ILE A 117 -10.97 8.86 -11.38
N TRP A 118 -11.04 9.48 -12.56
CA TRP A 118 -11.38 10.90 -12.67
C TRP A 118 -12.86 11.16 -12.43
N SER A 119 -13.14 12.25 -11.72
CA SER A 119 -14.48 12.84 -11.66
C SER A 119 -14.95 13.26 -13.06
N PRO A 120 -16.27 13.26 -13.34
CA PRO A 120 -16.81 13.59 -14.66
C PRO A 120 -16.36 14.95 -15.22
N ASP A 121 -16.12 15.95 -14.38
CA ASP A 121 -15.65 17.27 -14.81
C ASP A 121 -14.12 17.43 -14.83
N GLY A 122 -13.38 16.37 -14.46
CA GLY A 122 -11.92 16.35 -14.44
C GLY A 122 -11.27 17.16 -13.33
N LYS A 123 -12.02 17.73 -12.39
CA LYS A 123 -11.46 18.61 -11.33
C LYS A 123 -10.95 17.84 -10.12
N CYS A 124 -11.38 16.59 -9.97
CA CYS A 124 -10.93 15.66 -8.96
C CYS A 124 -10.48 14.34 -9.59
N VAL A 125 -9.49 13.70 -8.98
CA VAL A 125 -9.11 12.32 -9.28
C VAL A 125 -9.13 11.50 -8.00
N GLY A 126 -9.85 10.39 -8.02
CA GLY A 126 -9.73 9.33 -7.03
C GLY A 126 -8.52 8.47 -7.34
N ILE A 127 -7.67 8.25 -6.34
CA ILE A 127 -6.47 7.43 -6.42
C ILE A 127 -6.65 6.32 -5.41
N TYR A 128 -6.68 5.07 -5.88
CA TYR A 128 -6.67 3.89 -5.03
C TYR A 128 -5.30 3.25 -5.09
N TYR A 129 -4.75 2.89 -3.93
CA TYR A 129 -3.49 2.17 -3.83
C TYR A 129 -3.50 1.16 -2.69
N THR A 130 -2.65 0.13 -2.80
CA THR A 130 -2.63 -0.96 -1.82
C THR A 130 -1.29 -1.12 -1.12
N GLY A 131 -1.37 -1.42 0.17
CA GLY A 131 -0.33 -2.11 0.90
C GLY A 131 -0.41 -3.62 0.69
N ARG A 132 0.26 -4.38 1.58
CA ARG A 132 0.24 -5.85 1.53
C ARG A 132 -1.08 -6.46 1.97
N ILE A 133 -1.73 -5.82 2.95
CA ILE A 133 -2.91 -6.33 3.66
C ILE A 133 -3.98 -5.23 3.83
N TRP A 134 -3.89 -4.15 3.04
CA TRP A 134 -4.85 -3.06 3.09
C TRP A 134 -4.90 -2.34 1.74
N GLY A 135 -5.98 -1.64 1.48
CA GLY A 135 -6.15 -0.73 0.36
C GLY A 135 -6.81 0.56 0.80
N GLU A 136 -6.32 1.68 0.30
CA GLU A 136 -6.80 3.01 0.65
C GLU A 136 -7.03 3.82 -0.61
N SER A 137 -8.02 4.70 -0.56
CA SER A 137 -8.23 5.71 -1.58
C SER A 137 -8.13 7.11 -1.00
N ILE A 138 -7.62 8.01 -1.83
CA ILE A 138 -7.60 9.44 -1.61
C ILE A 138 -8.23 10.15 -2.81
N VAL A 139 -8.71 11.36 -2.61
CA VAL A 139 -9.11 12.25 -3.71
C VAL A 139 -8.14 13.40 -3.78
N VAL A 140 -7.69 13.77 -4.97
CA VAL A 140 -6.92 15.00 -5.20
C VAL A 140 -7.81 16.01 -5.92
N ASP A 141 -8.05 17.16 -5.29
CA ASP A 141 -8.67 18.34 -5.91
C ASP A 141 -7.58 19.09 -6.69
N ILE A 142 -7.70 19.07 -8.02
CA ILE A 142 -6.67 19.56 -8.95
C ILE A 142 -6.50 21.08 -8.85
N GLU A 143 -7.62 21.81 -8.74
CA GLU A 143 -7.61 23.26 -8.68
C GLU A 143 -6.95 23.74 -7.37
N LYS A 144 -7.26 23.07 -6.26
CA LYS A 144 -6.68 23.39 -4.95
C LYS A 144 -5.31 22.77 -4.73
N LYS A 145 -4.88 21.84 -5.58
CA LYS A 145 -3.67 21.01 -5.40
C LYS A 145 -3.64 20.33 -4.02
N GLN A 146 -4.79 19.85 -3.57
CA GLN A 146 -4.97 19.33 -2.22
C GLN A 146 -5.52 17.92 -2.22
N GLN A 147 -4.95 17.09 -1.35
CA GLN A 147 -5.51 15.79 -1.00
C GLN A 147 -6.69 15.94 -0.05
N ILE A 148 -7.70 15.11 -0.28
CA ILE A 148 -8.87 14.90 0.56
C ILE A 148 -8.88 13.43 0.94
N SER A 149 -8.72 13.16 2.24
CA SER A 149 -8.85 11.81 2.78
C SER A 149 -10.31 11.38 2.81
N LEU A 150 -10.54 10.09 2.60
CA LEU A 150 -11.81 9.43 2.88
C LEU A 150 -11.97 9.21 4.40
N PRO A 151 -13.19 8.95 4.89
CA PRO A 151 -13.41 8.55 6.28
C PRO A 151 -12.62 7.30 6.64
N LYS A 152 -12.14 7.23 7.88
CA LYS A 152 -11.37 6.08 8.36
C LYS A 152 -12.26 4.86 8.62
N LEU A 153 -11.62 3.69 8.79
CA LEU A 153 -12.29 2.44 9.13
C LEU A 153 -13.24 2.58 10.32
N GLU A 154 -12.80 3.23 11.40
CA GLU A 154 -13.61 3.39 12.61
C GLU A 154 -14.83 4.28 12.37
N GLU A 155 -14.69 5.31 11.53
CA GLU A 155 -15.79 6.19 11.14
C GLU A 155 -16.83 5.40 10.34
N ILE A 156 -16.41 4.62 9.34
CA ILE A 156 -17.32 3.79 8.54
C ILE A 156 -17.95 2.67 9.37
N ALA A 157 -17.16 1.98 10.19
CA ALA A 157 -17.65 0.89 11.04
C ALA A 157 -18.70 1.38 12.05
N SER A 158 -18.64 2.64 12.50
CA SER A 158 -19.60 3.21 13.45
C SER A 158 -21.03 3.33 12.92
N PHE A 159 -21.23 3.25 11.61
CA PHE A 159 -22.57 3.21 10.99
C PHE A 159 -23.24 1.84 11.07
N TYR A 160 -22.52 0.81 11.49
CA TYR A 160 -22.99 -0.57 11.51
C TYR A 160 -23.04 -1.17 12.91
N GLY A 161 -23.70 -2.32 13.03
CA GLY A 161 -23.83 -3.05 14.30
C GLY A 161 -22.54 -3.74 14.75
N GLU A 162 -22.49 -4.09 16.03
CA GLU A 162 -21.36 -4.81 16.64
C GLU A 162 -21.06 -6.17 15.97
N ASP A 163 -22.04 -6.77 15.31
CA ASP A 163 -21.91 -8.04 14.59
C ASP A 163 -20.99 -7.96 13.36
N VAL A 164 -20.75 -6.76 12.85
CA VAL A 164 -19.83 -6.51 11.71
C VAL A 164 -18.62 -5.67 12.11
N LYS A 165 -18.34 -5.54 13.41
CA LYS A 165 -17.18 -4.82 13.92
C LYS A 165 -15.87 -5.37 13.31
N PRO A 166 -14.95 -4.49 12.86
CA PRO A 166 -13.64 -4.91 12.39
C PRO A 166 -12.85 -5.70 13.44
N GLN A 167 -12.08 -6.69 13.00
CA GLN A 167 -11.14 -7.41 13.86
C GLN A 167 -10.10 -6.43 14.42
N GLU A 168 -9.77 -6.56 15.72
CA GLU A 168 -8.87 -5.61 16.39
C GLU A 168 -7.43 -5.68 15.86
N ASP A 169 -6.92 -6.89 15.59
CA ASP A 169 -5.52 -7.07 15.18
C ASP A 169 -5.31 -7.07 13.66
N ARG A 170 -6.29 -7.55 12.90
CA ARG A 170 -6.19 -7.82 11.45
C ARG A 170 -7.47 -7.47 10.70
N PRO A 171 -7.93 -6.21 10.75
CA PRO A 171 -9.11 -5.80 10.01
C PRO A 171 -8.87 -5.79 8.49
N ASP A 172 -7.60 -5.74 8.06
CA ASP A 172 -7.14 -5.78 6.67
C ASP A 172 -8.07 -5.00 5.70
N PRO A 173 -8.31 -3.69 5.94
CA PRO A 173 -9.38 -2.96 5.28
C PRO A 173 -9.01 -2.54 3.86
N TYR A 174 -10.03 -2.45 3.01
CA TYR A 174 -9.92 -1.90 1.66
C TYR A 174 -11.00 -0.85 1.45
N PHE A 175 -10.60 0.33 1.00
CA PHE A 175 -11.49 1.43 0.60
C PHE A 175 -11.13 1.87 -0.81
N GLU A 176 -11.93 1.48 -1.79
CA GLU A 176 -11.69 1.72 -3.21
C GLU A 176 -12.73 2.70 -3.77
N ILE A 177 -12.27 3.82 -4.32
CA ILE A 177 -13.13 4.65 -5.17
C ILE A 177 -13.38 3.86 -6.45
N SER A 178 -14.60 3.38 -6.65
CA SER A 178 -14.97 2.58 -7.83
C SER A 178 -15.71 3.40 -8.90
N GLY A 179 -16.02 4.66 -8.59
CA GLY A 179 -16.69 5.56 -9.52
C GLY A 179 -17.04 6.91 -8.92
N TRP A 180 -17.81 7.67 -9.67
CA TRP A 180 -18.39 8.93 -9.25
C TRP A 180 -19.87 8.93 -9.60
N GLU A 181 -20.73 9.31 -8.64
CA GLU A 181 -22.14 9.53 -8.91
C GLU A 181 -22.35 10.86 -9.67
N ASN A 182 -21.54 11.85 -9.34
CA ASN A 182 -21.46 13.17 -9.96
C ASN A 182 -20.07 13.78 -9.70
N SER A 183 -19.81 14.98 -10.20
CA SER A 183 -18.49 15.64 -10.06
C SER A 183 -18.01 15.88 -8.62
N GLU A 184 -18.89 15.78 -7.64
CA GLU A 184 -18.57 16.05 -6.23
C GLU A 184 -18.72 14.82 -5.33
N THR A 185 -19.30 13.72 -5.83
CA THR A 185 -19.67 12.56 -5.01
C THR A 185 -19.00 11.31 -5.53
N ALA A 186 -18.00 10.84 -4.79
CA ALA A 186 -17.30 9.59 -5.07
C ALA A 186 -18.14 8.39 -4.59
N VAL A 187 -18.13 7.32 -5.37
CA VAL A 187 -18.65 6.00 -4.97
C VAL A 187 -17.48 5.23 -4.39
N VAL A 188 -17.59 4.84 -3.12
CA VAL A 188 -16.53 4.10 -2.42
C VAL A 188 -17.05 2.73 -2.04
N ASP A 189 -16.42 1.69 -2.59
CA ASP A 189 -16.59 0.31 -2.16
C ASP A 189 -15.63 0.04 -1.00
N PHE A 190 -16.09 -0.68 0.01
CA PHE A 190 -15.27 -1.02 1.17
C PHE A 190 -15.40 -2.48 1.56
N ARG A 191 -14.38 -2.97 2.25
CA ARG A 191 -14.41 -4.24 2.97
C ARG A 191 -13.43 -4.29 4.12
N TRP A 192 -13.69 -5.16 5.10
CA TRP A 192 -12.76 -5.52 6.17
C TRP A 192 -13.07 -6.92 6.72
N THR A 193 -12.12 -7.48 7.46
CA THR A 193 -12.27 -8.72 8.22
C THR A 193 -12.94 -8.44 9.56
N LYS A 194 -14.04 -9.13 9.86
CA LYS A 194 -14.74 -9.05 11.15
C LYS A 194 -14.02 -9.84 12.24
N ALA A 195 -14.41 -9.65 13.49
CA ALA A 195 -13.85 -10.38 14.63
C ALA A 195 -13.92 -11.93 14.52
N ASN A 196 -14.89 -12.47 13.77
CA ASN A 196 -15.01 -13.92 13.55
C ASN A 196 -14.20 -14.43 12.34
N GLY A 197 -13.45 -13.56 11.65
CA GLY A 197 -12.65 -13.89 10.47
C GLY A 197 -13.40 -13.82 9.14
N ASP A 198 -14.72 -13.61 9.14
CA ASP A 198 -15.47 -13.43 7.90
C ASP A 198 -15.26 -12.02 7.34
N GLU A 199 -15.34 -11.89 6.01
CA GLU A 199 -15.35 -10.58 5.34
C GLU A 199 -16.71 -9.88 5.53
N PHE A 200 -16.67 -8.57 5.75
CA PHE A 200 -17.81 -7.67 5.58
C PHE A 200 -17.48 -6.66 4.51
N SER A 201 -18.45 -6.36 3.64
CA SER A 201 -18.28 -5.42 2.54
C SER A 201 -19.53 -4.60 2.29
N GLY A 202 -19.34 -3.45 1.68
CA GLY A 202 -20.43 -2.52 1.36
C GLY A 202 -19.97 -1.38 0.48
N ARG A 203 -20.83 -0.37 0.39
CA ARG A 203 -20.62 0.82 -0.43
C ARG A 203 -21.18 2.03 0.27
N TYR A 204 -20.50 3.16 0.17
CA TYR A 204 -21.03 4.47 0.55
C TYR A 204 -20.75 5.53 -0.52
N LEU A 205 -21.49 6.63 -0.43
CA LEU A 205 -21.28 7.82 -1.24
C LEU A 205 -20.61 8.91 -0.40
N TYR A 206 -19.51 9.48 -0.91
CA TYR A 206 -18.76 10.52 -0.22
C TYR A 206 -18.74 11.81 -1.01
N ASN A 207 -19.31 12.87 -0.44
CA ASN A 207 -19.23 14.19 -1.05
C ASN A 207 -17.90 14.85 -0.69
N VAL A 208 -17.04 15.07 -1.68
CA VAL A 208 -15.67 15.57 -1.48
C VAL A 208 -15.63 17.06 -1.13
N LYS A 209 -16.72 17.81 -1.40
CA LYS A 209 -16.81 19.24 -1.07
C LYS A 209 -17.26 19.45 0.36
N THR A 210 -18.30 18.73 0.81
CA THR A 210 -18.80 18.82 2.19
C THR A 210 -18.00 17.95 3.16
N LYS A 211 -17.30 16.93 2.66
CA LYS A 211 -16.57 15.91 3.43
C LYS A 211 -17.50 15.05 4.29
N GLU A 212 -18.64 14.69 3.72
CA GLU A 212 -19.68 13.93 4.42
C GLU A 212 -20.05 12.66 3.64
N ILE A 213 -20.45 11.63 4.39
CA ILE A 213 -21.08 10.44 3.84
C ILE A 213 -22.55 10.77 3.58
N VAL A 214 -22.99 10.58 2.34
CA VAL A 214 -24.34 10.95 1.90
C VAL A 214 -25.30 9.76 1.96
N ARG A 215 -24.78 8.55 1.77
CA ARG A 215 -25.55 7.30 1.77
C ARG A 215 -24.66 6.10 2.01
#